data_AF-A0A2M6WXH5-F1
#
_entry.id   AF-A0A2M6WXH5-F1
#
_cell.length_a   1.000
_cell.length_b   1.000
_cell.length_c   1.000
_cell.angle_alpha   90.00
_cell.angle_beta   90.00
_cell.angle_gamma   90.00
#
_symmetry.space_group_name_H-M   'P 1'
#
loop_
_entity.id
_entity.type
_entity.pdbx_description
1 polymer ?
#
loop_
_entity_poly.entity_id
_entity_poly.type
_entity_poly.pdbx_seq_one_letter_code
_entity_poly.pdbx_strand_id
1 'polypeptide(L)' 'MKIIRGPDGIKEVEVPQDEVSKQKFSDEEVKKLAEVCMNIEKHYGFPCDIEWAHEDGKTYIVQFRPITTLE' A
#
# COMPACT_ATOMS: atom_id res chain seq x y z
N MET A 1 9.45 -8.34 9.89
CA MET A 1 8.25 -8.55 10.73
C MET A 1 7.01 -8.37 9.87
N LYS A 2 5.94 -9.14 10.13
CA LYS A 2 4.60 -8.92 9.59
C LYS A 2 3.60 -8.85 10.74
N ILE A 3 2.55 -8.08 10.53
CA ILE A 3 1.43 -7.98 11.47
C ILE A 3 0.34 -8.94 10.98
N ILE A 4 -0.13 -9.81 11.86
CA ILE A 4 -1.24 -10.75 11.59
C ILE A 4 -2.37 -10.49 12.57
N ARG A 5 -3.59 -10.87 12.19
CA ARG A 5 -4.73 -10.88 13.10
C ARG A 5 -4.56 -12.01 14.13
N GLY A 6 -4.64 -11.68 15.42
CA GLY A 6 -4.63 -12.61 16.54
C GLY A 6 -5.96 -12.60 17.31
N PRO A 7 -6.10 -13.47 18.33
CA PRO A 7 -7.32 -13.55 19.15
C PRO A 7 -7.67 -12.24 19.85
N ASP A 8 -6.66 -11.49 20.31
CA ASP A 8 -6.82 -10.24 21.07
C ASP A 8 -6.49 -8.98 20.24
N GLY A 9 -6.56 -9.07 18.91
CA GLY A 9 -6.29 -7.94 18.01
C GLY A 9 -5.20 -8.23 16.99
N ILE A 10 -4.08 -7.52 17.06
CA ILE A 10 -2.94 -7.69 16.15
C ILE A 10 -1.76 -8.36 16.86
N LYS A 11 -0.99 -9.14 16.12
CA LYS A 11 0.24 -9.76 16.59
C LYS A 11 1.36 -9.52 15.59
N GLU A 12 2.52 -9.13 16.08
CA GLU A 12 3.75 -9.07 15.30
C GLU A 12 4.42 -10.44 15.26
N VAL A 13 4.80 -10.88 14.07
CA VAL A 13 5.54 -12.13 13.85
C VAL A 13 6.70 -11.91 12.90
N GLU A 14 7.73 -12.74 13.00
CA GLU A 14 8.81 -12.73 12.01
C GLU A 14 8.28 -13.11 10.62
N VAL A 15 8.89 -12.52 9.60
CA VAL A 15 8.62 -12.93 8.21
C VAL A 15 9.53 -14.12 7.93
N PRO A 16 9.00 -15.26 7.45
CA PRO A 16 9.80 -16.40 7.05
C PRO A 16 10.95 -15.98 6.13
N GLN A 17 12.15 -16.54 6.32
CA GLN A 17 13.34 -16.11 5.56
C GLN A 17 13.17 -16.20 4.04
N ASP A 18 12.39 -17.18 3.57
CA ASP A 18 12.09 -17.38 2.15
C ASP A 18 11.08 -16.38 1.60
N GLU A 19 10.37 -15.63 2.44
CA GLU A 19 9.45 -14.56 2.05
C GLU A 19 10.09 -13.17 2.11
N VAL A 20 11.15 -12.98 2.89
CA VAL A 20 11.75 -11.64 3.13
C VAL A 20 12.21 -10.97 1.83
N SER A 21 12.76 -11.73 0.89
CA SER A 21 13.25 -11.23 -0.40
C SER A 21 12.23 -11.32 -1.53
N LYS A 22 11.04 -11.89 -1.29
CA LYS A 22 10.01 -12.03 -2.32
C LYS A 22 9.33 -10.69 -2.57
N GLN A 23 9.15 -10.37 -3.85
CA GLN A 23 8.35 -9.22 -4.27
C GLN A 23 6.90 -9.43 -3.83
N LYS A 24 6.30 -8.42 -3.20
CA LYS A 24 4.92 -8.53 -2.65
C LYS A 24 3.84 -8.42 -3.73
N PHE A 25 4.16 -7.79 -4.85
CA PHE A 25 3.25 -7.44 -5.94
C PHE A 25 3.93 -7.74 -7.27
N SER A 26 3.22 -8.31 -8.23
CA SER A 26 3.72 -8.40 -9.60
C SER A 26 3.86 -7.02 -10.24
N ASP A 27 4.71 -6.90 -11.26
CA ASP A 27 4.90 -5.65 -11.99
C ASP A 27 3.59 -5.10 -12.59
N GLU A 28 2.66 -5.98 -12.95
CA GLU A 28 1.35 -5.59 -13.46
C GLU A 28 0.49 -4.94 -12.36
N GLU A 29 0.46 -5.52 -11.16
CA GLU A 29 -0.29 -4.96 -10.04
C GLU A 29 0.33 -3.64 -9.56
N VAL A 30 1.66 -3.52 -9.57
CA VAL A 30 2.36 -2.25 -9.29
C VAL A 30 1.93 -1.16 -10.27
N LYS A 31 1.87 -1.46 -11.57
CA LYS A 31 1.42 -0.50 -12.60
C LYS A 31 -0.03 -0.08 -12.40
N LYS A 32 -0.93 -1.02 -12.11
CA LYS A 32 -2.35 -0.73 -11.82
C LYS A 32 -2.51 0.17 -10.59
N LEU A 33 -1.78 -0.12 -9.52
CA LEU A 33 -1.78 0.72 -8.32
C LEU A 33 -1.26 2.13 -8.63
N ALA A 34 -0.15 2.23 -9.37
CA ALA A 34 0.43 3.53 -9.74
C ALA A 34 -0.54 4.38 -10.57
N GLU A 35 -1.27 3.77 -11.50
CA GLU A 35 -2.31 4.47 -12.29
C GLU A 35 -3.41 5.05 -11.40
N VAL A 36 -3.87 4.30 -10.39
CA VAL A 36 -4.84 4.80 -9.41
C VAL A 36 -4.28 5.99 -8.64
N CYS A 37 -3.05 5.90 -8.14
CA CYS A 37 -2.39 6.99 -7.40
C CYS A 37 -2.22 8.24 -8.26
N MET A 38 -1.76 8.09 -9.52
CA MET A 38 -1.60 9.21 -10.46
C MET A 38 -2.95 9.89 -10.77
N ASN A 39 -4.03 9.12 -10.89
CA ASN A 39 -5.36 9.67 -11.12
C ASN A 39 -5.85 10.48 -9.91
N ILE A 40 -5.53 10.06 -8.68
CA ILE A 40 -5.84 10.81 -7.45
C ILE A 40 -5.08 12.14 -7.44
N GLU A 41 -3.77 12.12 -7.66
CA GLU A 41 -2.96 13.35 -7.71
C GLU A 41 -3.44 14.31 -8.81
N LYS A 42 -3.77 13.78 -9.99
CA LYS A 42 -4.33 14.58 -11.09
C LYS A 42 -5.67 15.20 -10.73
N HIS A 43 -6.51 14.48 -9.99
CA HIS A 43 -7.82 14.98 -9.57
C HIS A 43 -7.71 16.13 -8.56
N TYR A 44 -6.81 16.01 -7.59
CA TYR A 44 -6.65 17.00 -6.53
C TYR A 44 -5.66 18.13 -6.86
N GLY A 45 -4.77 17.92 -7.84
CA GLY A 45 -3.84 18.95 -8.32
C GLY A 45 -2.59 19.14 -7.45
N PHE A 46 -2.28 18.20 -6.57
CA PHE A 46 -1.08 18.23 -5.72
C PHE A 46 -0.54 16.82 -5.46
N PRO A 47 0.77 16.67 -5.16
CA PRO A 47 1.35 15.41 -4.75
C PRO A 47 0.69 14.87 -3.48
N CYS A 48 0.38 13.58 -3.46
CA CYS A 48 -0.37 12.94 -2.38
C CYS A 48 0.44 11.82 -1.73
N ASP A 49 0.40 11.75 -0.40
CA ASP A 49 0.70 10.54 0.34
C ASP A 49 -0.59 9.71 0.45
N ILE A 50 -0.55 8.47 -0.05
CA ILE A 50 -1.73 7.63 -0.25
C ILE A 50 -1.50 6.29 0.44
N GLU A 51 -2.37 5.99 1.41
CA GLU A 51 -2.44 4.67 2.04
C GLU A 51 -3.46 3.81 1.30
N TRP A 52 -3.09 2.55 1.07
CA TRP A 52 -3.89 1.59 0.33
C TRP A 52 -3.79 0.19 0.96
N ALA A 53 -4.82 -0.61 0.73
CA ALA A 53 -4.90 -2.01 1.10
C ALA A 53 -5.24 -2.85 -0.12
N HIS A 54 -4.81 -4.12 -0.14
CA HIS A 54 -5.11 -5.04 -1.22
C HIS A 54 -5.56 -6.38 -0.66
N GLU A 55 -6.71 -6.84 -1.11
CA GLU A 55 -7.33 -8.09 -0.66
C GLU A 55 -8.08 -8.71 -1.85
N ASP A 56 -7.92 -10.01 -2.06
CA ASP A 56 -8.58 -10.80 -3.11
C ASP A 56 -8.53 -10.17 -4.52
N GLY A 57 -7.35 -9.67 -4.90
CA GLY A 57 -7.12 -9.07 -6.22
C GLY A 57 -7.70 -7.66 -6.38
N LYS A 58 -8.23 -7.07 -5.31
CA LYS A 58 -8.82 -5.73 -5.30
C LYS A 58 -8.04 -4.78 -4.41
N THR A 59 -7.74 -3.61 -4.95
CA THR A 59 -7.08 -2.51 -4.23
C THR A 59 -8.11 -1.52 -3.70
N TYR A 60 -7.92 -1.08 -2.47
CA TYR A 60 -8.73 -0.11 -1.76
C TYR A 60 -7.85 1.05 -1.31
N ILE A 61 -8.31 2.28 -1.52
CA ILE A 61 -7.67 3.47 -0.96
C ILE A 61 -8.28 3.72 0.41
N VAL A 62 -7.45 3.71 1.45
CA VAL A 62 -7.92 3.83 2.84
C VAL A 62 -7.72 5.25 3.38
N GLN A 63 -6.70 5.96 2.89
CA GLN A 63 -6.44 7.36 3.23
C GLN A 63 -5.66 8.04 2.10
N PHE A 64 -5.84 9.36 1.95
CA PHE A 64 -4.95 10.20 1.15
C PHE A 64 -4.77 11.56 1.83
N ARG A 65 -3.61 12.18 1.66
CA ARG A 65 -3.30 13.52 2.20
C ARG A 65 -2.29 14.26 1.31
N PRO A 66 -2.35 15.60 1.21
CA PRO A 66 -1.34 16.38 0.50
C PRO A 66 0.04 16.20 1.13
N ILE A 67 1.08 16.11 0.30
CA ILE A 67 2.47 16.21 0.75
C ILE A 67 2.81 17.70 0.89
N THR A 68 3.20 18.14 2.09
CA THR A 68 3.48 19.55 2.41
C THR A 68 4.97 19.86 2.60
N THR A 69 5.84 18.88 2.36
CA THR A 69 7.29 18.97 2.59
C THR A 69 8.10 19.05 1.30
N LEU A 70 7.43 19.25 0.15
CA LEU A 70 8.08 19.45 -1.14
C LEU A 70 8.34 20.96 -1.27
N GLU A 71 9.58 21.36 -1.04
CA GLU A 71 10.12 22.71 -1.31
C GLU A 71 11.06 22.65 -2.52
#